data_AF-A0A423SDB7-F1
#
_entry.id   AF-A0A423SDB7-F1
#
_cell.length_a   1.000
_cell.length_b   1.000
_cell.length_c   1.000
_cell.angle_alpha   90.00
_cell.angle_beta   90.00
_cell.angle_gamma   90.00
#
_symmetry.space_group_name_H-M   'P 1'
#
loop_
_entity.id
_entity.type
_entity.pdbx_description
1 polymer ?
#
loop_
_entity_poly.entity_id
_entity_poly.type
_entity_poly.pdbx_seq_one_letter_code
_entity_poly.pdbx_strand_id
1 'polypeptide(L)'
;MVGGSFQADQSFTGEVARFAIWSRAFPPDILQELTLMGGEYADNLIPWLTGWELEGEAKWRDMRAGEETAGSMEDLLQFMGVPLSLLEHSSICQSLGGTLGVPSSNCETRRLMTAASPWISRCVGGAFVIFMWLNAVDRGHEGTWTTLEGHVLNYTHWYGVEPNGGVTENCVGVKGQGVAAGKWYDIMCDGAPLCASCRFASRPYLHLRGPCVEQAGVDADYVLHPDSHDGLHFIGFTSSNIAVLEGNRYGLVVDGAKPIAFLEDAKQSICPVGRYKWKFPEGDGCPGVSNGSAIMMLSVCAPEQFTCNSGHCIPLAQRCNRVDNCDDASDEVNCTIMVVPPSYRFTLPPPSVPLTEDEALYLGEVAAPLGGASANSTVPLFVYLFMDIAAVTSLSAKDMEFTIEFTLRMSWRDSRLVFHNLAGDENLNLVRQEGASRHWTPEVTFENGQGNSHTVVDEEARVTVRRESKGVLSRSSHAYEDLEYSGLKNSFRMTRKYNVTFNCDLDLMMYPFDKHTCSINLKVGRG
;
A
#
# COMPACT_ATOMS: atom_id res chain seq x y z
N MET A 1 5.98 23.58 9.15
CA MET A 1 5.25 22.45 9.77
C MET A 1 4.34 22.99 10.86
N VAL A 2 3.17 22.40 11.05
CA VAL A 2 2.29 22.68 12.19
C VAL A 2 2.10 21.38 12.95
N GLY A 3 2.56 21.34 14.20
CA GLY A 3 2.33 20.24 15.13
C GLY A 3 1.27 20.63 16.17
N GLY A 4 0.52 19.65 16.67
CA GLY A 4 -0.45 19.84 17.75
C GLY A 4 -0.32 18.75 18.81
N SER A 5 -0.92 19.01 19.98
CA SER A 5 -1.05 18.07 21.12
C SER A 5 0.16 17.88 22.04
N PHE A 6 1.27 18.60 21.85
CA PHE A 6 2.41 18.61 22.81
C PHE A 6 2.86 17.20 23.23
N GLN A 7 3.07 16.31 22.27
CA GLN A 7 3.71 15.04 22.59
C GLN A 7 5.19 15.32 22.90
N ALA A 8 5.67 14.82 24.04
CA ALA A 8 7.01 15.14 24.56
C ALA A 8 8.14 14.58 23.67
N ASP A 9 7.82 13.65 22.78
CA ASP A 9 8.66 13.00 21.77
C ASP A 9 8.50 13.61 20.38
N GLN A 10 7.73 14.70 20.23
CA GLN A 10 7.56 15.36 18.95
C GLN A 10 8.81 16.13 18.55
N SER A 11 9.39 15.75 17.42
CA SER A 11 10.57 16.37 16.83
C SER A 11 10.26 16.93 15.44
N PHE A 12 11.00 17.97 15.07
CA PHE A 12 10.88 18.63 13.76
C PHE A 12 12.25 18.65 13.11
N THR A 13 12.34 18.17 11.88
CA THR A 13 13.58 18.18 11.08
C THR A 13 13.41 19.08 9.86
N GLY A 14 14.38 19.98 9.63
CA GLY A 14 14.38 20.91 8.51
C GLY A 14 14.99 22.27 8.85
N GLU A 15 14.98 23.18 7.88
CA GLU A 15 15.32 24.58 8.12
C GLU A 15 14.18 25.25 8.92
N VAL A 16 14.47 25.65 10.15
CA VAL A 16 13.51 26.35 11.01
C VAL A 16 13.73 27.84 10.86
N ALA A 17 12.89 28.51 10.08
CA ALA A 17 12.88 29.97 9.97
C ALA A 17 12.19 30.64 11.16
N ARG A 18 11.18 29.97 11.73
CA ARG A 18 10.40 30.47 12.87
C ARG A 18 9.82 29.31 13.68
N PHE A 19 9.83 29.46 15.00
CA PHE A 19 9.19 28.55 15.95
C PHE A 19 8.30 29.34 16.91
N ALA A 20 7.10 28.83 17.17
CA ALA A 20 6.13 29.45 18.06
C ALA A 20 5.26 28.36 18.71
N ILE A 21 4.83 28.62 19.95
CA ILE A 21 4.03 27.71 20.75
C ILE A 21 2.82 28.44 21.28
N TRP A 22 1.63 27.85 21.16
CA TRP A 22 0.40 28.43 21.71
C TRP A 22 -0.22 27.51 22.76
N SER A 23 -0.93 28.12 23.71
CA SER A 23 -1.65 27.43 24.80
C SER A 23 -2.93 26.70 24.33
N ARG A 24 -3.28 26.81 23.05
CA ARG A 24 -4.47 26.20 22.44
C ARG A 24 -4.20 25.72 21.03
N ALA A 25 -4.97 24.73 20.58
CA ALA A 25 -4.99 24.32 19.18
C ALA A 25 -5.80 25.31 18.33
N PHE A 26 -5.32 25.59 17.12
CA PHE A 26 -6.04 26.42 16.14
C PHE A 26 -6.77 25.54 15.11
N PRO A 27 -7.93 25.99 14.60
CA PRO A 27 -8.58 25.35 13.46
C PRO A 27 -7.76 25.52 12.16
N PRO A 28 -7.96 24.64 11.14
CA PRO A 28 -7.10 24.56 9.95
C PRO A 28 -6.99 25.86 9.13
N ASP A 29 -8.05 26.65 9.08
CA ASP A 29 -8.12 27.94 8.40
C ASP A 29 -7.18 28.98 9.03
N ILE A 30 -7.15 29.04 10.36
CA ILE A 30 -6.24 29.94 11.10
C ILE A 30 -4.79 29.47 10.96
N LEU A 31 -4.54 28.16 10.95
CA LEU A 31 -3.21 27.59 10.72
C LEU A 31 -2.66 27.94 9.33
N GLN A 32 -3.53 27.94 8.32
CA GLN A 32 -3.18 28.36 6.96
C GLN A 32 -2.85 29.86 6.89
N GLU A 33 -3.57 30.71 7.63
CA GLU A 33 -3.28 32.14 7.70
C GLU A 33 -1.94 32.44 8.41
N LEU A 34 -1.67 31.74 9.52
CA LEU A 34 -0.42 31.84 10.28
C LEU A 34 0.81 31.47 9.45
N THR A 35 0.67 30.44 8.61
CA THR A 35 1.76 29.97 7.74
C THR A 35 2.01 30.87 6.53
N LEU A 36 0.98 31.55 6.01
CA LEU A 36 1.08 32.40 4.82
C LEU A 36 1.47 33.85 5.13
N MET A 37 0.97 34.42 6.22
CA MET A 37 1.10 35.86 6.50
C MET A 37 2.05 36.22 7.64
N GLY A 38 2.62 35.22 8.33
CA GLY A 38 3.60 35.46 9.40
C GLY A 38 3.03 36.27 10.58
N GLY A 39 1.71 36.25 10.78
CA GLY A 39 1.05 37.02 11.84
C GLY A 39 1.46 36.58 13.24
N GLU A 40 1.77 37.52 14.13
CA GLU A 40 1.91 37.27 15.57
C GLU A 40 0.55 37.39 16.26
N TYR A 41 0.02 36.26 16.73
CA TYR A 41 -1.05 36.28 17.73
C TYR A 41 -0.46 36.46 19.13
N ALA A 42 -1.09 37.31 19.93
CA ALA A 42 -0.62 37.74 21.26
C ALA A 42 -0.44 36.61 22.30
N ASP A 43 -0.98 35.41 22.04
CA ASP A 43 -0.95 34.26 22.96
C ASP A 43 0.22 33.30 22.68
N ASN A 44 1.28 33.73 21.96
CA ASN A 44 2.48 32.92 21.75
C ASN A 44 3.28 32.82 23.06
N LEU A 45 3.41 31.61 23.60
CA LEU A 45 4.13 31.32 24.84
C LEU A 45 5.65 31.38 24.67
N ILE A 46 6.16 31.19 23.45
CA ILE A 46 7.60 31.29 23.14
C ILE A 46 7.80 32.17 21.90
N PRO A 47 8.02 33.48 22.07
CA PRO A 47 8.31 34.37 20.96
C PRO A 47 9.69 34.06 20.37
N TRP A 48 9.77 33.93 19.04
CA TRP A 48 11.01 33.62 18.31
C TRP A 48 12.17 34.60 18.59
N LEU A 49 11.85 35.83 18.98
CA LEU A 49 12.82 36.90 19.30
C LEU A 49 13.62 36.66 20.60
N THR A 50 13.39 35.56 21.32
CA THR A 50 14.25 35.16 22.44
C THR A 50 15.60 34.65 21.93
N GLY A 51 16.67 34.80 22.71
CA GLY A 51 17.96 34.20 22.38
C GLY A 51 17.86 32.67 22.40
N TRP A 52 18.16 32.03 21.27
CA TRP A 52 18.18 30.58 21.14
C TRP A 52 19.62 30.07 21.25
N GLU A 53 19.85 29.07 22.10
CA GLU A 53 21.11 28.32 22.13
C GLU A 53 20.96 27.09 21.23
N LEU A 54 21.94 26.87 20.34
CA LEU A 54 22.01 25.67 19.52
C LEU A 54 22.74 24.59 20.30
N GLU A 55 22.11 23.42 20.44
CA GLU A 55 22.78 22.20 20.86
C GLU A 55 22.90 21.22 19.67
N GLY A 56 24.04 20.52 19.56
CA GLY A 56 24.29 19.55 18.50
C GLY A 56 24.89 20.13 17.22
N GLU A 57 24.62 19.50 16.07
CA GLU A 57 25.25 19.80 14.77
C GLU A 57 24.54 20.92 13.96
N ALA A 58 23.50 21.54 14.53
CA ALA A 58 22.74 22.58 13.86
C ALA A 58 23.58 23.84 13.60
N LYS A 59 23.34 24.51 12.46
CA LYS A 59 24.08 25.71 12.01
C LYS A 59 23.12 26.86 11.76
N TRP A 60 23.49 28.05 12.23
CA TRP A 60 22.79 29.28 11.85
C TRP A 60 23.08 29.64 10.38
N ARG A 61 22.04 30.12 9.69
CA ARG A 61 22.13 30.71 8.35
C ARG A 61 21.30 31.98 8.32
N ASP A 62 21.85 33.06 7.77
CA ASP A 62 21.11 34.30 7.56
C ASP A 62 20.07 34.11 6.44
N MET A 63 18.81 34.43 6.74
CA MET A 63 17.68 34.44 5.80
C MET A 63 17.17 35.86 5.57
N ARG A 64 16.68 36.16 4.36
CA ARG A 64 16.07 37.45 4.02
C ARG A 64 14.59 37.46 4.38
N ALA A 65 14.11 38.59 4.89
CA ALA A 65 12.69 38.80 5.18
C ALA A 65 11.83 38.52 3.93
N GLY A 66 10.96 37.51 4.01
CA GLY A 66 10.12 37.02 2.90
C GLY A 66 10.54 35.67 2.32
N GLU A 67 11.77 35.16 2.55
CA GLU A 67 12.13 33.75 2.24
C GLU A 67 11.37 32.75 3.14
N GLU A 68 10.84 33.23 4.27
CA GLU A 68 10.18 32.46 5.32
C GLU A 68 8.70 32.14 5.08
N THR A 69 7.97 33.00 4.35
CA THR A 69 6.56 32.80 3.97
C THR A 69 6.35 32.67 2.46
N ALA A 70 7.27 33.25 1.68
CA ALA A 70 7.54 32.83 0.31
C ALA A 70 8.75 31.91 0.33
N GLY A 71 8.67 30.83 1.10
CA GLY A 71 9.33 29.59 0.71
C GLY A 71 8.68 29.20 -0.60
N SER A 72 9.15 29.81 -1.70
CA SER A 72 8.59 29.55 -2.99
C SER A 72 8.64 28.03 -3.16
N MET A 73 7.57 27.45 -3.67
CA MET A 73 7.54 26.12 -4.24
C MET A 73 8.58 25.93 -5.38
N GLU A 74 9.70 26.67 -5.39
CA GLU A 74 10.78 26.61 -6.37
C GLU A 74 11.93 25.67 -5.95
N ASP A 75 12.02 25.22 -4.70
CA ASP A 75 13.00 24.21 -4.26
C ASP A 75 12.42 22.79 -4.40
N LEU A 76 12.05 22.45 -5.63
CA LEU A 76 11.51 21.14 -5.99
C LEU A 76 12.45 20.34 -6.89
N LEU A 77 13.59 20.91 -7.29
CA LEU A 77 14.64 20.19 -8.03
C LEU A 77 15.66 19.57 -7.07
N GLN A 78 15.61 18.25 -6.94
CA GLN A 78 16.57 17.47 -6.18
C GLN A 78 17.61 16.86 -7.12
N PHE A 79 18.88 17.21 -6.97
CA PHE A 79 19.95 16.61 -7.76
C PHE A 79 20.31 15.21 -7.24
N MET A 80 20.56 14.27 -8.15
CA MET A 80 20.97 12.90 -7.83
C MET A 80 22.34 12.62 -8.46
N GLY A 81 23.37 12.51 -7.61
CA GLY A 81 24.77 12.33 -8.00
C GLY A 81 25.16 10.91 -8.44
N VAL A 82 24.21 10.08 -8.86
CA VAL A 82 24.45 8.70 -9.31
C VAL A 82 24.26 8.63 -10.83
N PRO A 83 25.29 8.23 -11.61
CA PRO A 83 25.18 8.18 -13.06
C PRO A 83 24.41 6.94 -13.53
N LEU A 84 23.27 7.16 -14.22
CA LEU A 84 22.39 6.11 -14.75
C LEU A 84 21.90 6.45 -16.17
N SER A 85 21.12 5.56 -16.78
CA SER A 85 20.37 5.89 -17.99
C SER A 85 19.20 6.85 -17.70
N LEU A 86 18.73 7.54 -18.74
CA LEU A 86 17.60 8.47 -18.64
C LEU A 86 16.34 7.80 -18.05
N LEU A 87 16.04 6.57 -18.49
CA LEU A 87 14.84 5.84 -18.07
C LEU A 87 14.94 5.36 -16.61
N GLU A 88 16.12 4.95 -16.16
CA GLU A 88 16.35 4.61 -14.74
C GLU A 88 16.12 5.82 -13.84
N HIS A 89 16.64 6.99 -14.22
CA HIS A 89 16.37 8.22 -13.50
C HIS A 89 14.88 8.59 -13.48
N SER A 90 14.19 8.42 -14.61
CA SER A 90 12.74 8.64 -14.69
C SER A 90 11.98 7.75 -13.72
N SER A 91 12.30 6.45 -13.66
CA SER A 91 11.65 5.50 -12.74
C SER A 91 11.90 5.88 -11.27
N ILE A 92 13.13 6.25 -10.89
CA ILE A 92 13.45 6.70 -9.52
C ILE A 92 12.70 7.98 -9.14
N CYS A 93 12.64 8.97 -10.03
CA CYS A 93 11.90 10.20 -9.74
C CYS A 93 10.40 9.92 -9.57
N GLN A 94 9.84 9.04 -10.40
CA GLN A 94 8.44 8.64 -10.31
C GLN A 94 8.14 7.86 -9.03
N SER A 95 9.02 6.95 -8.59
CA SER A 95 8.84 6.25 -7.31
C SER A 95 8.96 7.19 -6.09
N LEU A 96 9.66 8.32 -6.23
CA LEU A 96 9.69 9.41 -5.26
C LEU A 96 8.52 10.41 -5.39
N GLY A 97 7.55 10.17 -6.29
CA GLY A 97 6.38 11.02 -6.46
C GLY A 97 6.65 12.32 -7.25
N GLY A 98 7.74 12.34 -8.02
CA GLY A 98 8.12 13.43 -8.90
C GLY A 98 8.28 13.00 -10.35
N THR A 99 8.82 13.89 -11.15
CA THR A 99 9.21 13.62 -12.55
C THR A 99 10.68 13.89 -12.72
N LEU A 100 11.27 13.40 -13.80
CA LEU A 100 12.61 13.83 -14.16
C LEU A 100 12.62 15.36 -14.38
N GLY A 101 13.68 16.02 -13.94
CA GLY A 101 13.82 17.47 -13.92
C GLY A 101 14.20 18.05 -15.27
N VAL A 102 13.60 19.19 -15.60
CA VAL A 102 14.00 20.06 -16.71
C VAL A 102 13.88 21.52 -16.22
N PRO A 103 14.95 22.33 -16.29
CA PRO A 103 14.86 23.71 -15.85
C PRO A 103 13.95 24.51 -16.79
N SER A 104 13.16 25.39 -16.22
CA SER A 104 12.18 26.23 -16.92
C SER A 104 12.65 27.68 -17.11
N SER A 105 13.81 28.03 -16.53
CA SER A 105 14.38 29.37 -16.62
C SER A 105 15.89 29.38 -16.46
N ASN A 106 16.52 30.52 -16.79
CA ASN A 106 17.94 30.78 -16.52
C ASN A 106 18.24 30.82 -15.01
N CYS A 107 17.27 31.22 -14.17
CA CYS A 107 17.44 31.22 -12.72
C CYS A 107 17.56 29.78 -12.21
N GLU A 108 16.62 28.94 -12.61
CA GLU A 108 16.58 27.53 -12.25
C GLU A 108 17.79 26.77 -12.82
N THR A 109 18.22 27.08 -14.04
CA THR A 109 19.46 26.55 -14.62
C THR A 109 20.66 26.84 -13.73
N ARG A 110 20.81 28.07 -13.23
CA ARG A 110 21.93 28.42 -12.33
C ARG A 110 21.85 27.66 -11.01
N ARG A 111 20.66 27.56 -10.40
CA ARG A 111 20.45 26.81 -9.16
C ARG A 111 20.82 25.33 -9.32
N LEU A 112 20.32 24.70 -10.38
CA LEU A 112 20.62 23.30 -10.71
C LEU A 112 22.12 23.09 -10.92
N MET A 113 22.78 23.99 -11.67
CA MET A 113 24.23 23.93 -11.86
C MET A 113 25.02 24.12 -10.56
N THR A 114 24.55 24.98 -9.65
CA THR A 114 25.17 25.15 -8.32
C THR A 114 25.04 23.87 -7.49
N ALA A 115 23.84 23.28 -7.42
CA ALA A 115 23.60 22.02 -6.71
C ALA A 115 24.41 20.85 -7.30
N ALA A 116 24.56 20.82 -8.62
CA ALA A 116 25.25 19.75 -9.31
C ALA A 116 26.78 19.94 -9.38
N SER A 117 27.31 21.14 -9.08
CA SER A 117 28.72 21.47 -9.21
C SER A 117 29.69 20.51 -8.49
N PRO A 118 29.40 20.00 -7.28
CA PRO A 118 30.29 19.05 -6.59
C PRO A 118 30.43 17.72 -7.33
N TRP A 119 29.46 17.38 -8.19
CA TRP A 119 29.27 16.05 -8.76
C TRP A 119 29.74 15.92 -10.20
N ILE A 120 30.06 17.05 -10.85
CA ILE A 120 30.36 17.08 -12.28
C ILE A 120 31.39 16.02 -12.66
N SER A 121 32.50 15.90 -11.91
CA SER A 121 33.59 14.96 -12.21
C SER A 121 33.17 13.48 -12.16
N ARG A 122 32.20 13.13 -11.31
CA ARG A 122 31.64 11.76 -11.17
C ARG A 122 30.63 11.45 -12.28
N CYS A 123 29.94 12.47 -12.77
CA CYS A 123 28.79 12.33 -13.67
C CYS A 123 29.14 12.49 -15.16
N VAL A 124 30.41 12.76 -15.52
CA VAL A 124 30.80 13.02 -16.92
C VAL A 124 30.71 11.76 -17.79
N GLY A 125 29.97 11.86 -18.89
CA GLY A 125 29.95 10.88 -19.98
C GLY A 125 30.52 11.46 -21.29
N GLY A 126 31.45 10.73 -21.91
CA GLY A 126 31.90 10.99 -23.29
C GLY A 126 32.71 12.27 -23.53
N ALA A 127 32.79 12.68 -24.80
CA ALA A 127 33.40 13.94 -25.22
C ALA A 127 32.46 15.12 -24.92
N PHE A 128 32.99 16.33 -24.74
CA PHE A 128 32.26 17.57 -24.40
C PHE A 128 31.84 17.80 -22.94
N VAL A 129 32.18 16.91 -22.02
CA VAL A 129 31.93 17.07 -20.57
C VAL A 129 30.42 17.22 -20.27
N ILE A 130 29.61 16.44 -20.99
CA ILE A 130 28.18 16.29 -20.69
C ILE A 130 28.07 15.44 -19.42
N PHE A 131 27.26 15.88 -18.46
CA PHE A 131 27.25 15.28 -17.14
C PHE A 131 25.85 15.04 -16.55
N MET A 132 24.82 15.59 -17.18
CA MET A 132 23.47 15.54 -16.63
C MET A 132 22.42 15.37 -17.71
N TRP A 133 21.52 14.41 -17.53
CA TRP A 133 20.29 14.24 -18.30
C TRP A 133 19.24 15.30 -17.94
N LEU A 134 18.44 15.72 -18.93
CA LEU A 134 17.20 16.47 -18.71
C LEU A 134 15.98 15.66 -19.16
N ASN A 135 14.83 15.94 -18.56
CA ASN A 135 13.54 15.41 -19.02
C ASN A 135 13.09 16.09 -20.31
N ALA A 136 13.78 15.80 -21.40
CA ALA A 136 13.56 16.40 -22.71
C ALA A 136 13.94 15.39 -23.81
N VAL A 137 12.96 15.03 -24.62
CA VAL A 137 13.08 14.12 -25.77
C VAL A 137 12.26 14.65 -26.95
N ASP A 138 12.67 14.35 -28.18
CA ASP A 138 11.95 14.76 -29.40
C ASP A 138 11.70 13.58 -30.38
N ARG A 139 11.87 12.33 -29.91
CA ARG A 139 11.64 11.09 -30.68
C ARG A 139 10.28 11.02 -31.41
N GLY A 140 9.26 11.71 -30.91
CA GLY A 140 7.94 11.77 -31.52
C GLY A 140 7.89 12.67 -32.76
N HIS A 141 8.56 13.83 -32.73
CA HIS A 141 8.60 14.82 -33.78
C HIS A 141 9.89 15.65 -33.68
N GLU A 142 10.79 15.47 -34.66
CA GLU A 142 12.07 16.17 -34.77
C GLU A 142 11.95 17.67 -34.50
N GLY A 143 12.77 18.19 -33.59
CA GLY A 143 12.82 19.61 -33.24
C GLY A 143 11.67 20.10 -32.35
N THR A 144 10.71 19.23 -32.01
CA THR A 144 9.65 19.50 -31.02
C THR A 144 9.95 18.74 -29.73
N TRP A 145 10.57 19.44 -28.79
CA TRP A 145 11.02 18.85 -27.53
C TRP A 145 9.87 18.74 -26.53
N THR A 146 9.68 17.53 -26.01
CA THR A 146 8.69 17.20 -24.99
C THR A 146 9.33 16.51 -23.79
N THR A 147 8.68 16.56 -22.63
CA THR A 147 9.04 15.67 -21.52
C THR A 147 8.70 14.20 -21.87
N LEU A 148 9.20 13.23 -21.10
CA LEU A 148 8.85 11.81 -21.25
C LEU A 148 7.35 11.56 -21.09
N GLU A 149 6.66 12.43 -20.37
CA GLU A 149 5.20 12.42 -20.19
C GLU A 149 4.43 13.09 -21.35
N GLY A 150 5.13 13.66 -22.33
CA GLY A 150 4.54 14.26 -23.53
C GLY A 150 4.22 15.76 -23.44
N HIS A 151 4.70 16.47 -22.41
CA HIS A 151 4.47 17.92 -22.29
C HIS A 151 5.49 18.71 -23.12
N VAL A 152 5.03 19.63 -23.98
CA VAL A 152 5.91 20.47 -24.80
C VAL A 152 6.70 21.45 -23.93
N LEU A 153 8.00 21.59 -24.21
CA LEU A 153 8.88 22.49 -23.47
C LEU A 153 8.72 23.95 -23.95
N ASN A 154 8.51 24.86 -22.99
CA ASN A 154 8.40 26.30 -23.23
C ASN A 154 9.73 27.06 -23.08
N TYR A 155 10.74 26.40 -22.53
CA TYR A 155 12.07 26.96 -22.31
C TYR A 155 13.11 25.97 -22.79
N THR A 156 14.11 26.49 -23.50
CA THR A 156 15.27 25.73 -23.97
C THR A 156 16.53 26.54 -23.77
N HIS A 157 17.66 25.86 -23.52
CA HIS A 157 18.93 26.53 -23.25
C HIS A 157 20.10 25.97 -24.09
N TRP A 158 19.84 25.77 -25.38
CA TRP A 158 20.78 25.27 -26.38
C TRP A 158 22.08 26.07 -26.49
N TYR A 159 23.15 25.40 -26.90
CA TYR A 159 24.44 26.02 -27.19
C TYR A 159 24.63 26.25 -28.70
N GLY A 160 24.72 27.51 -29.15
CA GLY A 160 25.14 27.79 -30.53
C GLY A 160 24.17 27.25 -31.57
N VAL A 161 24.57 26.22 -32.32
CA VAL A 161 23.80 25.60 -33.41
C VAL A 161 22.95 24.40 -32.98
N GLU A 162 22.97 24.03 -31.70
CA GLU A 162 22.09 22.98 -31.19
C GLU A 162 20.61 23.41 -31.21
N PRO A 163 19.66 22.48 -31.38
CA PRO A 163 19.87 21.04 -31.67
C PRO A 163 20.29 20.79 -33.13
N ASN A 164 21.25 19.89 -33.35
CA ASN A 164 21.82 19.59 -34.67
C ASN A 164 21.82 18.10 -35.10
N GLY A 165 21.48 17.19 -34.18
CA GLY A 165 21.62 15.75 -34.35
C GLY A 165 20.49 15.07 -35.13
N GLY A 166 19.46 15.82 -35.53
CA GLY A 166 18.33 15.31 -36.29
C GLY A 166 17.65 14.14 -35.56
N VAL A 167 17.09 13.21 -36.34
CA VAL A 167 16.34 12.06 -35.82
C VAL A 167 17.17 11.04 -35.03
N THR A 168 18.47 11.27 -34.86
CA THR A 168 19.38 10.36 -34.16
C THR A 168 19.61 10.75 -32.70
N GLU A 169 19.68 12.04 -32.39
CA GLU A 169 20.00 12.54 -31.05
C GLU A 169 18.75 13.07 -30.36
N ASN A 170 17.97 12.14 -29.82
CA ASN A 170 16.62 12.46 -29.36
C ASN A 170 16.50 12.78 -27.86
N CYS A 171 17.62 13.05 -27.18
CA CYS A 171 17.69 13.29 -25.74
C CYS A 171 18.54 14.51 -25.42
N VAL A 172 18.35 15.12 -24.24
CA VAL A 172 19.10 16.33 -23.87
C VAL A 172 20.10 16.06 -22.73
N GLY A 173 21.34 16.49 -22.96
CA GLY A 173 22.40 16.55 -21.98
C GLY A 173 22.80 17.98 -21.64
N VAL A 174 23.24 18.21 -20.40
CA VAL A 174 23.81 19.50 -19.96
C VAL A 174 25.31 19.39 -19.82
N LYS A 175 26.00 20.44 -20.27
CA LYS A 175 27.46 20.56 -20.12
C LYS A 175 27.87 21.09 -18.75
N GLY A 176 28.87 20.46 -18.14
CA GLY A 176 29.26 20.75 -16.76
C GLY A 176 30.22 21.93 -16.61
N GLN A 177 31.11 22.15 -17.57
CA GLN A 177 32.25 23.07 -17.41
C GLN A 177 32.53 23.94 -18.64
N GLY A 178 33.32 24.99 -18.41
CA GLY A 178 33.76 25.94 -19.43
C GLY A 178 32.71 26.98 -19.78
N VAL A 179 32.94 27.70 -20.89
CA VAL A 179 32.08 28.81 -21.37
C VAL A 179 30.66 28.40 -21.73
N ALA A 180 30.43 27.11 -21.92
CA ALA A 180 29.13 26.52 -22.25
C ALA A 180 28.51 25.76 -21.06
N ALA A 181 29.02 25.95 -19.83
CA ALA A 181 28.45 25.33 -18.64
C ALA A 181 26.97 25.70 -18.48
N GLY A 182 26.13 24.70 -18.22
CA GLY A 182 24.68 24.86 -18.10
C GLY A 182 23.92 24.95 -19.42
N LYS A 183 24.60 24.83 -20.57
CA LYS A 183 23.96 24.79 -21.89
C LYS A 183 23.59 23.37 -22.29
N TRP A 184 22.54 23.28 -23.11
CA TRP A 184 21.95 22.03 -23.57
C TRP A 184 22.57 21.57 -24.89
N TYR A 185 22.70 20.26 -25.00
CA TYR A 185 23.15 19.53 -26.18
C TYR A 185 22.14 18.41 -26.44
N ASP A 186 21.74 18.26 -27.67
CA ASP A 186 21.03 17.08 -28.13
C ASP A 186 22.06 15.95 -28.27
N ILE A 187 21.73 14.81 -27.69
CA ILE A 187 22.61 13.66 -27.57
C ILE A 187 21.82 12.37 -27.77
N MET A 188 22.53 11.29 -28.06
CA MET A 188 21.95 9.95 -28.13
C MET A 188 21.42 9.51 -26.75
N CYS A 189 20.21 8.95 -26.73
CA CYS A 189 19.55 8.48 -25.51
C CYS A 189 20.20 7.24 -24.89
N ASP A 190 20.90 6.44 -25.69
CA ASP A 190 21.65 5.24 -25.30
C ASP A 190 23.14 5.52 -25.02
N GLY A 191 23.46 6.79 -24.78
CA GLY A 191 24.80 7.24 -24.42
C GLY A 191 25.29 6.76 -23.05
N ALA A 192 26.48 7.22 -22.66
CA ALA A 192 27.07 6.89 -21.36
C ALA A 192 26.15 7.34 -20.19
N PRO A 193 26.13 6.61 -19.06
CA PRO A 193 25.37 7.01 -17.88
C PRO A 193 25.74 8.42 -17.40
N LEU A 194 24.74 9.26 -17.15
CA LEU A 194 24.88 10.62 -16.63
C LEU A 194 24.04 10.77 -15.37
N CYS A 195 24.28 11.81 -14.58
CA CYS A 195 23.44 12.12 -13.43
C CYS A 195 22.15 12.84 -13.87
N ALA A 196 21.22 13.07 -12.95
CA ALA A 196 20.02 13.85 -13.26
C ALA A 196 19.49 14.56 -12.02
N SER A 197 18.38 15.27 -12.18
CA SER A 197 17.61 15.83 -11.06
C SER A 197 16.16 15.37 -11.15
N CYS A 198 15.49 15.23 -10.01
CA CYS A 198 14.04 15.04 -9.95
C CYS A 198 13.37 16.37 -9.66
N ARG A 199 12.24 16.64 -10.31
CA ARG A 199 11.33 17.72 -9.98
C ARG A 199 10.14 17.16 -9.22
N PHE A 200 9.82 17.77 -8.08
CA PHE A 200 8.64 17.43 -7.28
C PHE A 200 7.57 18.52 -7.38
N ALA A 201 6.35 18.25 -6.90
CA ALA A 201 5.31 19.28 -6.68
C ALA A 201 5.32 19.79 -5.22
N SER A 202 5.77 18.94 -4.31
CA SER A 202 6.01 19.19 -2.89
C SER A 202 7.18 18.32 -2.44
N ARG A 203 7.80 18.63 -1.29
CA ARG A 203 8.88 17.79 -0.75
C ARG A 203 8.38 16.34 -0.56
N PRO A 204 9.13 15.31 -1.01
CA PRO A 204 8.73 13.92 -0.85
C PRO A 204 8.62 13.56 0.63
N TYR A 205 7.45 13.05 1.00
CA TYR A 205 7.16 12.51 2.32
C TYR A 205 6.95 11.01 2.16
N LEU A 206 7.71 10.21 2.90
CA LEU A 206 7.74 8.76 2.74
C LEU A 206 7.31 8.06 4.01
N HIS A 207 6.52 7.01 3.87
CA HIS A 207 6.10 6.14 4.94
C HIS A 207 6.87 4.82 4.89
N LEU A 208 7.41 4.39 6.02
CA LEU A 208 8.05 3.11 6.22
C LEU A 208 7.05 2.12 6.82
N ARG A 209 7.01 0.89 6.28
CA ARG A 209 6.25 -0.24 6.83
C ARG A 209 7.10 -1.49 6.91
N GLY A 210 6.86 -2.31 7.93
CA GLY A 210 7.50 -3.59 8.17
C GLY A 210 7.75 -3.85 9.66
N PRO A 211 8.30 -5.02 10.03
CA PRO A 211 8.25 -5.57 11.40
C PRO A 211 8.84 -4.69 12.53
N CYS A 212 9.61 -3.66 12.17
CA CYS A 212 10.39 -2.84 13.11
C CYS A 212 9.84 -1.43 13.34
N VAL A 213 8.81 -1.04 12.57
CA VAL A 213 8.29 0.34 12.58
C VAL A 213 7.54 0.67 13.87
N GLU A 214 6.83 -0.29 14.46
CA GLU A 214 6.05 -0.08 15.69
C GLU A 214 6.89 -0.24 16.97
N GLN A 215 8.22 -0.21 16.87
CA GLN A 215 9.15 -0.48 17.97
C GLN A 215 10.02 0.73 18.29
N ALA A 216 10.54 0.78 19.52
CA ALA A 216 11.17 1.95 20.12
C ALA A 216 12.43 2.43 19.35
N GLY A 217 12.24 3.42 18.48
CA GLY A 217 13.31 4.20 17.84
C GLY A 217 13.33 4.20 16.31
N VAL A 218 12.48 3.44 15.62
CA VAL A 218 12.34 3.51 14.16
C VAL A 218 11.19 4.44 13.80
N ASP A 219 11.47 5.44 12.97
CA ASP A 219 10.43 6.34 12.47
C ASP A 219 9.52 5.62 11.48
N ALA A 220 8.22 5.94 11.55
CA ALA A 220 7.28 5.53 10.51
C ALA A 220 7.35 6.44 9.28
N ASP A 221 7.87 7.66 9.44
CA ASP A 221 7.80 8.71 8.45
C ASP A 221 9.19 9.30 8.19
N TYR A 222 9.48 9.60 6.92
CA TYR A 222 10.77 10.08 6.47
C TYR A 222 10.61 11.20 5.44
N VAL A 223 11.62 12.05 5.37
CA VAL A 223 11.76 13.07 4.32
C VAL A 223 13.07 12.88 3.57
N LEU A 224 13.06 13.21 2.27
CA LEU A 224 14.27 13.19 1.46
C LEU A 224 15.19 14.36 1.84
N HIS A 225 16.42 14.06 2.23
CA HIS A 225 17.46 15.04 2.55
C HIS A 225 17.93 15.76 1.27
N PRO A 226 18.07 17.10 1.28
CA PRO A 226 18.47 17.88 0.10
C PRO A 226 19.88 17.59 -0.40
N ASP A 227 20.81 17.25 0.50
CA ASP A 227 22.20 16.90 0.16
C ASP A 227 22.45 15.38 0.08
N SER A 228 21.76 14.69 -0.83
CA SER A 228 21.96 13.26 -1.10
C SER A 228 23.25 13.01 -1.91
N HIS A 229 24.35 12.68 -1.24
CA HIS A 229 25.70 12.62 -1.80
C HIS A 229 26.03 11.29 -2.52
N ASP A 230 26.11 10.19 -1.78
CA ASP A 230 26.45 8.85 -2.30
C ASP A 230 25.24 7.98 -2.64
N GLY A 231 24.06 8.59 -2.60
CA GLY A 231 22.74 8.00 -2.78
C GLY A 231 21.71 8.84 -2.04
N LEU A 232 20.45 8.44 -2.14
CA LEU A 232 19.35 9.13 -1.47
C LEU A 232 19.52 9.00 0.05
N HIS A 233 19.29 10.08 0.79
CA HIS A 233 19.35 10.05 2.25
C HIS A 233 17.99 10.45 2.77
N PHE A 234 17.37 9.57 3.55
CA PHE A 234 16.07 9.79 4.15
C PHE A 234 16.24 10.01 5.64
N ILE A 235 15.73 11.12 6.16
CA ILE A 235 15.79 11.46 7.58
C ILE A 235 14.41 11.21 8.17
N GLY A 236 14.35 10.41 9.23
CA GLY A 236 13.16 10.23 10.05
C GLY A 236 12.92 11.44 10.94
N PHE A 237 11.74 11.55 11.53
CA PHE A 237 11.40 12.72 12.34
C PHE A 237 12.15 12.70 13.67
N THR A 238 12.25 11.54 14.32
CA THR A 238 12.69 11.38 15.71
C THR A 238 14.12 10.89 15.84
N SER A 239 14.41 9.68 15.36
CA SER A 239 15.63 8.96 15.78
C SER A 239 16.29 8.15 14.68
N SER A 240 15.68 7.97 13.51
CA SER A 240 16.18 7.04 12.49
C SER A 240 16.44 7.69 11.14
N ASN A 241 17.36 7.12 10.37
CA ASN A 241 17.63 7.56 9.01
C ASN A 241 17.99 6.38 8.11
N ILE A 242 17.66 6.49 6.83
CA ILE A 242 18.01 5.51 5.80
C ILE A 242 18.99 6.18 4.84
N ALA A 243 20.21 5.66 4.79
CA ALA A 243 21.27 6.23 3.98
C ALA A 243 22.19 5.14 3.42
N VAL A 244 23.00 5.49 2.42
CA VAL A 244 24.07 4.63 1.93
C VAL A 244 25.19 4.60 2.98
N LEU A 245 25.58 3.39 3.38
CA LEU A 245 26.63 3.13 4.37
C LEU A 245 27.94 2.69 3.69
N GLU A 246 29.01 2.57 4.49
CA GLU A 246 30.30 2.02 4.05
C GLU A 246 30.11 0.64 3.38
N GLY A 247 30.49 0.55 2.11
CA GLY A 247 30.24 -0.63 1.26
C GLY A 247 29.14 -0.46 0.21
N ASN A 248 28.61 0.76 0.03
CA ASN A 248 27.65 1.13 -1.02
C ASN A 248 26.31 0.40 -0.92
N ARG A 249 25.79 0.27 0.30
CA ARG A 249 24.51 -0.40 0.59
C ARG A 249 23.67 0.50 1.49
N TYR A 250 22.36 0.55 1.23
CA TYR A 250 21.44 1.24 2.12
C TYR A 250 21.35 0.52 3.47
N GLY A 251 21.36 1.29 4.55
CA GLY A 251 21.07 0.78 5.88
C GLY A 251 20.16 1.73 6.66
N LEU A 252 19.40 1.13 7.56
CA LEU A 252 18.56 1.82 8.53
C LEU A 252 19.38 1.98 9.81
N VAL A 253 19.61 3.23 10.21
CA VAL A 253 20.36 3.61 11.40
C VAL A 253 19.39 4.27 12.37
N VAL A 254 19.54 3.97 13.66
CA VAL A 254 18.75 4.54 14.77
C VAL A 254 19.72 5.19 15.75
N ASP A 255 19.41 6.39 16.21
CA ASP A 255 20.16 7.20 17.19
C ASP A 255 21.66 7.39 16.86
N GLY A 256 22.01 7.39 15.57
CA GLY A 256 23.41 7.46 15.13
C GLY A 256 24.26 6.25 15.57
N ALA A 257 23.62 5.17 16.03
CA ALA A 257 24.26 3.94 16.45
C ALA A 257 24.63 3.06 15.23
N LYS A 258 24.95 1.79 15.47
CA LYS A 258 25.17 0.83 14.39
C LYS A 258 23.87 0.63 13.59
N PRO A 259 23.96 0.41 12.27
CA PRO A 259 22.80 0.07 11.46
C PRO A 259 22.10 -1.20 11.94
N ILE A 260 20.79 -1.11 12.14
CA ILE A 260 19.95 -2.21 12.61
C ILE A 260 19.40 -3.06 11.46
N ALA A 261 19.44 -2.52 10.23
CA ALA A 261 19.05 -3.25 9.03
C ALA A 261 19.86 -2.81 7.82
N PHE A 262 20.06 -3.71 6.88
CA PHE A 262 20.76 -3.47 5.61
C PHE A 262 19.93 -3.99 4.45
N LEU A 263 19.91 -3.25 3.34
CA LEU A 263 19.31 -3.73 2.12
C LEU A 263 20.06 -4.96 1.61
N GLU A 264 19.35 -6.08 1.40
CA GLU A 264 19.98 -7.36 1.09
C GLU A 264 20.56 -7.40 -0.33
N ASP A 265 19.88 -6.76 -1.29
CA ASP A 265 20.33 -6.70 -2.69
C ASP A 265 20.88 -5.33 -3.08
N ALA A 266 22.16 -5.15 -2.80
CA ALA A 266 22.91 -3.95 -3.18
C ALA A 266 23.23 -3.85 -4.68
N LYS A 267 23.06 -4.92 -5.46
CA LYS A 267 23.38 -4.91 -6.89
C LYS A 267 22.22 -4.41 -7.75
N GLN A 268 21.00 -4.37 -7.21
CA GLN A 268 19.78 -3.98 -7.93
C GLN A 268 19.14 -2.68 -7.45
N SER A 269 19.41 -2.25 -6.21
CA SER A 269 18.64 -1.15 -5.62
C SER A 269 19.48 0.11 -5.46
N ILE A 270 19.46 0.95 -6.50
CA ILE A 270 20.00 2.31 -6.47
C ILE A 270 19.12 3.24 -5.61
N CYS A 271 17.87 2.83 -5.38
CA CYS A 271 16.88 3.52 -4.57
C CYS A 271 16.22 2.51 -3.59
N PRO A 272 16.07 2.83 -2.29
CA PRO A 272 15.44 1.92 -1.32
C PRO A 272 13.90 2.09 -1.26
N VAL A 273 13.31 2.86 -2.18
CA VAL A 273 11.87 3.14 -2.28
C VAL A 273 11.15 2.03 -3.03
N GLY A 274 10.02 1.59 -2.51
CA GLY A 274 9.33 0.38 -2.91
C GLY A 274 9.48 -0.71 -1.85
N ARG A 275 9.42 -1.98 -2.26
CA ARG A 275 9.54 -3.12 -1.35
C ARG A 275 10.81 -3.89 -1.61
N TYR A 276 11.59 -4.04 -0.55
CA TYR A 276 12.83 -4.78 -0.62
C TYR A 276 13.01 -5.66 0.60
N LYS A 277 13.89 -6.65 0.44
CA LYS A 277 14.31 -7.53 1.52
C LYS A 277 15.49 -6.88 2.26
N TRP A 278 15.35 -6.77 3.57
CA TRP A 278 16.34 -6.20 4.48
C TRP A 278 16.88 -7.30 5.38
N LYS A 279 18.19 -7.29 5.58
CA LYS A 279 18.94 -8.13 6.52
C LYS A 279 19.10 -7.43 7.85
N PHE A 280 18.85 -8.15 8.94
CA PHE A 280 18.96 -7.68 10.31
C PHE A 280 20.11 -8.43 10.99
N PRO A 281 21.11 -7.72 11.58
CA PRO A 281 22.19 -8.35 12.33
C PRO A 281 21.67 -9.23 13.48
N GLU A 282 22.37 -10.33 13.75
CA GLU A 282 22.08 -11.20 14.89
C GLU A 282 22.36 -10.45 16.22
N GLY A 283 21.37 -10.41 17.12
CA GLY A 283 21.53 -9.88 18.48
C GLY A 283 20.83 -8.56 18.78
N ASP A 284 20.53 -7.74 17.77
CA ASP A 284 19.80 -6.46 17.91
C ASP A 284 18.35 -6.55 17.40
N GLY A 285 17.82 -7.78 17.43
CA GLY A 285 16.73 -8.22 16.58
C GLY A 285 15.39 -7.55 16.88
N CYS A 286 14.97 -6.71 15.95
CA CYS A 286 13.59 -6.32 15.72
C CYS A 286 12.62 -7.50 15.92
N PRO A 287 11.75 -7.49 16.96
CA PRO A 287 10.73 -8.50 17.17
C PRO A 287 9.91 -8.79 15.90
N GLY A 288 9.80 -10.06 15.54
CA GLY A 288 9.08 -10.51 14.33
C GLY A 288 9.98 -10.95 13.17
N VAL A 289 11.30 -10.75 13.26
CA VAL A 289 12.27 -11.23 12.26
C VAL A 289 12.85 -12.58 12.69
N SER A 290 12.34 -13.70 12.17
CA SER A 290 12.76 -15.05 12.59
C SER A 290 14.02 -15.58 11.88
N ASN A 291 14.34 -15.07 10.69
CA ASN A 291 15.42 -15.60 9.82
C ASN A 291 16.52 -14.56 9.54
N GLY A 292 16.64 -13.51 10.36
CA GLY A 292 17.58 -12.41 10.12
C GLY A 292 17.30 -11.61 8.86
N SER A 293 16.13 -11.76 8.23
CA SER A 293 15.71 -10.94 7.09
C SER A 293 14.19 -10.76 7.06
N ALA A 294 13.73 -9.59 6.65
CA ALA A 294 12.31 -9.28 6.47
C ALA A 294 12.10 -8.31 5.29
N ILE A 295 10.88 -8.26 4.77
CA ILE A 295 10.51 -7.26 3.76
C ILE A 295 10.15 -5.97 4.50
N MET A 296 10.69 -4.85 4.01
CA MET A 296 10.27 -3.51 4.42
C MET A 296 9.83 -2.74 3.17
N MET A 297 8.95 -1.78 3.36
CA MET A 297 8.42 -0.91 2.33
C MET A 297 8.67 0.55 2.68
N LEU A 298 9.25 1.33 1.78
CA LEU A 298 9.40 2.77 1.91
C LEU A 298 8.69 3.43 0.72
N SER A 299 7.72 4.31 0.97
CA SER A 299 6.84 4.79 -0.11
C SER A 299 6.31 6.19 0.07
N VAL A 300 6.16 6.94 -1.03
CA VAL A 300 5.43 8.23 -1.08
C VAL A 300 3.93 8.07 -1.34
N CYS A 301 3.46 6.83 -1.56
CA CYS A 301 2.07 6.59 -1.94
C CYS A 301 1.10 7.07 -0.85
N ALA A 302 -0.06 7.57 -1.28
CA ALA A 302 -1.10 8.00 -0.36
C ALA A 302 -1.64 6.80 0.44
N PRO A 303 -2.24 7.02 1.63
CA PRO A 303 -2.80 5.94 2.46
C PRO A 303 -3.84 5.05 1.76
N GLU A 304 -4.51 5.55 0.73
CA GLU A 304 -5.51 4.84 -0.08
C GLU A 304 -4.91 4.14 -1.33
N GLN A 305 -3.59 4.13 -1.46
CA GLN A 305 -2.85 3.52 -2.55
C GLN A 305 -2.02 2.32 -2.05
N PHE A 306 -1.81 1.36 -2.94
CA PHE A 306 -0.86 0.27 -2.80
C PHE A 306 0.45 0.65 -3.49
N THR A 307 1.56 0.39 -2.82
CA THR A 307 2.91 0.60 -3.38
C THR A 307 3.35 -0.65 -4.13
N CYS A 308 3.75 -0.58 -5.39
CA CYS A 308 4.39 -1.69 -6.11
C CYS A 308 5.78 -2.00 -5.54
N ASN A 309 6.41 -3.15 -5.83
CA ASN A 309 7.78 -3.38 -5.34
C ASN A 309 8.77 -2.38 -5.95
N SER A 310 8.50 -1.89 -7.16
CA SER A 310 9.20 -0.78 -7.85
C SER A 310 9.01 0.61 -7.21
N GLY A 311 8.05 0.76 -6.28
CA GLY A 311 7.73 2.04 -5.65
C GLY A 311 6.68 2.88 -6.38
N HIS A 312 6.14 2.41 -7.51
CA HIS A 312 4.98 3.04 -8.16
C HIS A 312 3.70 2.86 -7.34
N CYS A 313 2.76 3.80 -7.47
CA CYS A 313 1.52 3.80 -6.70
C CYS A 313 0.32 3.43 -7.57
N ILE A 314 -0.48 2.48 -7.09
CA ILE A 314 -1.78 2.13 -7.69
C ILE A 314 -2.89 2.24 -6.63
N PRO A 315 -4.18 2.42 -6.99
CA PRO A 315 -5.27 2.38 -6.02
C PRO A 315 -5.33 1.06 -5.24
N LEU A 316 -5.62 1.08 -3.94
CA LEU A 316 -5.77 -0.16 -3.12
C LEU A 316 -6.79 -1.15 -3.69
N ALA A 317 -7.82 -0.66 -4.40
CA ALA A 317 -8.82 -1.53 -5.04
C ALA A 317 -8.26 -2.38 -6.20
N GLN A 318 -7.06 -2.04 -6.70
CA GLN A 318 -6.37 -2.80 -7.74
C GLN A 318 -5.50 -3.93 -7.18
N ARG A 319 -5.23 -3.94 -5.87
CA ARG A 319 -4.51 -5.03 -5.21
C ARG A 319 -5.31 -6.34 -5.27
N CYS A 320 -4.71 -7.42 -5.78
CA CYS A 320 -5.32 -8.75 -5.88
C CYS A 320 -6.61 -8.83 -6.70
N ASN A 321 -6.69 -8.05 -7.78
CA ASN A 321 -7.85 -8.01 -8.68
C ASN A 321 -7.71 -8.95 -9.90
N ARG A 322 -6.59 -9.69 -10.01
CA ARG A 322 -6.21 -10.58 -11.13
C ARG A 322 -5.81 -9.87 -12.42
N VAL A 323 -5.40 -8.61 -12.33
CA VAL A 323 -4.90 -7.79 -13.44
C VAL A 323 -3.60 -7.17 -13.01
N ASP A 324 -2.51 -7.45 -13.72
CA ASP A 324 -1.22 -6.83 -13.45
C ASP A 324 -1.32 -5.31 -13.65
N ASN A 325 -1.43 -4.55 -12.56
CA ASN A 325 -1.48 -3.09 -12.56
C ASN A 325 -0.13 -2.47 -12.23
N CYS A 326 0.72 -3.17 -11.49
CA CYS A 326 2.12 -2.79 -11.35
C CYS A 326 2.96 -3.26 -12.54
N ASP A 327 3.97 -2.48 -12.92
CA ASP A 327 4.93 -2.87 -13.98
C ASP A 327 5.72 -4.14 -13.64
N ASP A 328 5.81 -4.47 -12.34
CA ASP A 328 6.45 -5.67 -11.80
C ASP A 328 5.46 -6.76 -11.36
N ALA A 329 4.17 -6.58 -11.65
CA ALA A 329 3.04 -7.45 -11.26
C ALA A 329 2.96 -7.75 -9.74
N SER A 330 3.60 -6.93 -8.90
CA SER A 330 3.65 -7.16 -7.45
C SER A 330 2.30 -7.05 -6.74
N ASP A 331 1.33 -6.37 -7.37
CA ASP A 331 -0.05 -6.25 -6.93
C ASP A 331 -0.84 -7.56 -6.99
N GLU A 332 -0.34 -8.59 -7.69
CA GLU A 332 -0.93 -9.92 -7.77
C GLU A 332 -0.14 -11.00 -7.00
N VAL A 333 0.89 -10.59 -6.26
CA VAL A 333 1.73 -11.50 -5.46
C VAL A 333 1.21 -11.59 -4.01
N ASN A 334 1.30 -12.77 -3.39
CA ASN A 334 0.89 -12.99 -1.99
C ASN A 334 -0.59 -12.63 -1.69
N CYS A 335 -1.48 -12.87 -2.65
CA CYS A 335 -2.92 -12.62 -2.53
C CYS A 335 -3.67 -13.70 -1.75
N THR A 336 -3.28 -13.91 -0.49
CA THR A 336 -3.97 -14.87 0.39
C THR A 336 -5.27 -14.25 0.90
N ILE A 337 -6.42 -14.71 0.38
CA ILE A 337 -7.74 -14.17 0.75
C ILE A 337 -8.06 -14.40 2.23
N MET A 338 -7.61 -15.51 2.82
CA MET A 338 -7.98 -15.91 4.18
C MET A 338 -6.74 -16.17 5.02
N VAL A 339 -6.58 -15.40 6.09
CA VAL A 339 -5.52 -15.60 7.07
C VAL A 339 -6.06 -16.43 8.23
N VAL A 340 -5.44 -17.59 8.41
CA VAL A 340 -5.79 -18.55 9.46
C VAL A 340 -4.80 -18.37 10.61
N PRO A 341 -5.23 -17.96 11.81
CA PRO A 341 -4.30 -17.80 12.93
C PRO A 341 -3.72 -19.15 13.36
N PRO A 342 -2.49 -19.21 13.91
CA PRO A 342 -1.86 -20.49 14.32
C PRO A 342 -2.68 -21.30 15.34
N SER A 343 -3.50 -20.63 16.14
CA SER A 343 -4.39 -21.25 17.12
C SER A 343 -5.71 -21.77 16.54
N TYR A 344 -5.96 -21.54 15.26
CA TYR A 344 -7.21 -21.92 14.61
C TYR A 344 -7.35 -23.44 14.53
N ARG A 345 -8.54 -23.93 14.87
CA ARG A 345 -8.90 -25.34 14.75
C ARG A 345 -10.15 -25.45 13.91
N PHE A 346 -9.98 -25.90 12.66
CA PHE A 346 -11.07 -26.06 11.70
C PHE A 346 -12.08 -27.13 12.11
N THR A 347 -11.71 -28.04 13.02
CA THR A 347 -12.61 -29.06 13.58
C THR A 347 -13.53 -28.52 14.67
N LEU A 348 -13.36 -27.26 15.09
CA LEU A 348 -14.21 -26.65 16.11
C LEU A 348 -15.11 -25.59 15.46
N PRO A 349 -16.41 -25.55 15.78
CA PRO A 349 -17.28 -24.51 15.30
C PRO A 349 -16.83 -23.12 15.78
N PRO A 350 -17.12 -22.06 15.03
CA PRO A 350 -16.93 -20.69 15.46
C PRO A 350 -17.57 -20.45 16.84
N PRO A 351 -16.89 -19.70 17.73
CA PRO A 351 -17.44 -19.37 19.02
C PRO A 351 -18.66 -18.46 18.85
N SER A 352 -19.63 -18.60 19.75
CA SER A 352 -20.72 -17.65 19.85
C SER A 352 -20.17 -16.29 20.28
N VAL A 353 -20.62 -15.23 19.62
CA VAL A 353 -20.12 -13.87 19.86
C VAL A 353 -21.15 -13.11 20.71
N PRO A 354 -20.72 -12.23 21.65
CA PRO A 354 -21.63 -11.37 22.39
C PRO A 354 -22.40 -10.45 21.43
N LEU A 355 -23.68 -10.22 21.71
CA LEU A 355 -24.49 -9.24 20.97
C LEU A 355 -23.85 -7.85 21.07
N THR A 356 -23.78 -7.13 19.95
CA THR A 356 -23.59 -5.67 20.01
C THR A 356 -24.85 -5.01 20.59
N GLU A 357 -24.73 -3.81 21.17
CA GLU A 357 -25.88 -3.10 21.76
C GLU A 357 -27.02 -2.90 20.73
N ASP A 358 -26.67 -2.60 19.47
CA ASP A 358 -27.62 -2.46 18.37
C ASP A 358 -28.29 -3.79 17.98
N GLU A 359 -27.53 -4.90 17.96
CA GLU A 359 -28.07 -6.25 17.67
C GLU A 359 -28.94 -6.79 18.83
N ALA A 360 -28.58 -6.48 20.07
CA ALA A 360 -29.39 -6.81 21.25
C ALA A 360 -30.73 -6.07 21.22
N LEU A 361 -30.73 -4.81 20.76
CA LEU A 361 -31.94 -4.00 20.59
C LEU A 361 -32.84 -4.58 19.48
N TYR A 362 -32.27 -4.93 18.33
CA TYR A 362 -33.02 -5.51 17.21
C TYR A 362 -33.59 -6.89 17.54
N LEU A 363 -32.82 -7.77 18.19
CA LEU A 363 -33.29 -9.09 18.61
C LEU A 363 -34.28 -9.02 19.79
N GLY A 364 -34.20 -7.99 20.63
CA GLY A 364 -35.17 -7.71 21.68
C GLY A 364 -36.59 -7.48 21.16
N GLU A 365 -36.73 -6.90 19.96
CA GLU A 365 -38.04 -6.66 19.33
C GLU A 365 -38.63 -7.93 18.66
N VAL A 366 -37.78 -8.87 18.22
CA VAL A 366 -38.20 -10.10 17.52
C VAL A 366 -38.35 -11.31 18.48
N ALA A 367 -37.62 -11.33 19.60
CA ALA A 367 -37.56 -12.45 20.56
C ALA A 367 -38.56 -12.36 21.72
N ALA A 368 -39.62 -11.55 21.60
CA ALA A 368 -40.63 -11.35 22.65
C ALA A 368 -41.28 -12.64 23.23
N PRO A 369 -41.39 -13.80 22.54
CA PRO A 369 -41.94 -15.00 23.17
C PRO A 369 -40.91 -15.94 23.86
N LEU A 370 -39.59 -15.66 23.83
CA LEU A 370 -38.56 -16.61 24.31
C LEU A 370 -37.75 -16.15 25.55
N GLY A 371 -38.14 -15.07 26.21
CA GLY A 371 -37.45 -14.56 27.40
C GLY A 371 -36.23 -13.72 27.02
N GLY A 372 -36.26 -12.44 27.41
CA GLY A 372 -35.36 -11.40 26.91
C GLY A 372 -33.87 -11.72 26.95
N ALA A 373 -33.15 -11.24 25.93
CA ALA A 373 -31.70 -11.30 25.85
C ALA A 373 -31.06 -10.41 26.96
N SER A 374 -30.11 -10.98 27.71
CA SER A 374 -29.29 -10.23 28.66
C SER A 374 -27.99 -9.77 28.00
N ALA A 375 -27.27 -8.82 28.60
CA ALA A 375 -25.94 -8.38 28.14
C ALA A 375 -24.87 -9.49 28.08
N ASN A 376 -25.16 -10.69 28.61
CA ASN A 376 -24.31 -11.89 28.53
C ASN A 376 -24.86 -12.96 27.56
N SER A 377 -25.92 -12.67 26.81
CA SER A 377 -26.48 -13.59 25.82
C SER A 377 -25.56 -13.68 24.61
N THR A 378 -25.10 -14.89 24.31
CA THR A 378 -24.27 -15.15 23.12
C THR A 378 -25.14 -15.52 21.93
N VAL A 379 -24.77 -15.04 20.74
CA VAL A 379 -25.51 -15.33 19.51
C VAL A 379 -25.13 -16.72 19.01
N PRO A 380 -26.09 -17.63 18.78
CA PRO A 380 -25.80 -18.91 18.16
C PRO A 380 -25.24 -18.69 16.76
N LEU A 381 -24.39 -19.61 16.30
CA LEU A 381 -23.90 -19.59 14.93
C LEU A 381 -25.07 -19.79 13.95
N PHE A 382 -25.36 -18.76 13.16
CA PHE A 382 -26.36 -18.84 12.11
C PHE A 382 -25.76 -19.47 10.84
N VAL A 383 -26.39 -20.55 10.39
CA VAL A 383 -26.12 -21.18 9.10
C VAL A 383 -27.35 -20.99 8.23
N TYR A 384 -27.22 -20.17 7.19
CA TYR A 384 -28.30 -19.92 6.24
C TYR A 384 -28.23 -20.95 5.12
N LEU A 385 -29.35 -21.63 4.87
CA LEU A 385 -29.50 -22.66 3.84
C LEU A 385 -30.46 -22.16 2.77
N PHE A 386 -30.03 -22.19 1.52
CA PHE A 386 -30.86 -21.91 0.35
C PHE A 386 -30.75 -23.08 -0.62
N MET A 387 -31.89 -23.66 -0.98
CA MET A 387 -31.96 -24.80 -1.90
C MET A 387 -32.73 -24.38 -3.16
N ASP A 388 -32.10 -24.55 -4.31
CA ASP A 388 -32.72 -24.33 -5.61
C ASP A 388 -32.90 -25.68 -6.31
N ILE A 389 -34.14 -26.16 -6.41
CA ILE A 389 -34.45 -27.43 -7.08
C ILE A 389 -34.41 -27.20 -8.60
N ALA A 390 -33.53 -27.90 -9.29
CA ALA A 390 -33.40 -27.82 -10.74
C ALA A 390 -34.41 -28.73 -11.43
N ALA A 391 -34.52 -29.98 -10.98
CA ALA A 391 -35.46 -30.95 -11.53
C ALA A 391 -35.79 -32.06 -10.53
N VAL A 392 -36.97 -32.65 -10.70
CA VAL A 392 -37.31 -33.98 -10.17
C VAL A 392 -36.97 -34.99 -11.26
N THR A 393 -35.93 -35.79 -11.04
CA THR A 393 -35.38 -36.69 -12.06
C THR A 393 -36.06 -38.05 -12.06
N SER A 394 -36.55 -38.50 -10.90
CA SER A 394 -37.28 -39.76 -10.79
C SER A 394 -38.34 -39.69 -9.68
N LEU A 395 -39.41 -40.47 -9.84
CA LEU A 395 -40.41 -40.74 -8.81
C LEU A 395 -40.80 -42.22 -8.91
N SER A 396 -40.51 -43.01 -7.88
CA SER A 396 -40.86 -44.43 -7.80
C SER A 396 -41.92 -44.66 -6.74
N ALA A 397 -43.15 -44.90 -7.19
CA ALA A 397 -44.23 -45.33 -6.29
C ALA A 397 -44.06 -46.77 -5.79
N LYS A 398 -43.20 -47.57 -6.45
CA LYS A 398 -42.85 -48.92 -6.00
C LYS A 398 -41.89 -48.87 -4.80
N ASP A 399 -40.88 -48.01 -4.90
CA ASP A 399 -39.79 -47.95 -3.92
C ASP A 399 -40.01 -46.84 -2.87
N MET A 400 -41.12 -46.10 -2.98
CA MET A 400 -41.50 -45.00 -2.08
C MET A 400 -40.39 -43.94 -1.98
N GLU A 401 -39.90 -43.51 -3.14
CA GLU A 401 -38.78 -42.58 -3.24
C GLU A 401 -38.91 -41.64 -4.44
N PHE A 402 -38.17 -40.54 -4.37
CA PHE A 402 -38.03 -39.60 -5.47
C PHE A 402 -36.60 -39.07 -5.50
N THR A 403 -36.06 -38.88 -6.71
CA THR A 403 -34.72 -38.32 -6.93
C THR A 403 -34.85 -36.88 -7.40
N ILE A 404 -34.05 -35.99 -6.82
CA ILE A 404 -33.98 -34.58 -7.21
C ILE A 404 -32.56 -34.14 -7.49
N GLU A 405 -32.43 -33.29 -8.49
CA GLU A 405 -31.23 -32.50 -8.75
C GLU A 405 -31.45 -31.08 -8.21
N PHE A 406 -30.57 -30.62 -7.33
CA PHE A 406 -30.68 -29.31 -6.69
C PHE A 406 -29.31 -28.68 -6.45
N THR A 407 -29.30 -27.35 -6.36
CA THR A 407 -28.13 -26.59 -5.90
C THR A 407 -28.37 -26.17 -4.46
N LEU A 408 -27.46 -26.53 -3.55
CA LEU A 408 -27.47 -26.07 -2.17
C LEU A 408 -26.47 -24.94 -1.99
N ARG A 409 -26.93 -23.84 -1.41
CA ARG A 409 -26.13 -22.67 -1.05
C ARG A 409 -26.17 -22.49 0.46
N MET A 410 -25.00 -22.48 1.09
CA MET A 410 -24.84 -22.31 2.52
C MET A 410 -24.08 -21.03 2.81
N SER A 411 -24.47 -20.31 3.86
CA SER A 411 -23.74 -19.12 4.31
C SER A 411 -23.62 -19.09 5.83
N TRP A 412 -22.40 -18.82 6.30
CA TRP A 412 -22.05 -18.71 7.72
C TRP A 412 -20.92 -17.70 7.90
N ARG A 413 -20.65 -17.34 9.15
CA ARG A 413 -19.57 -16.43 9.54
C ARG A 413 -18.62 -17.13 10.51
N ASP A 414 -17.35 -16.74 10.52
CA ASP A 414 -16.36 -17.24 11.47
C ASP A 414 -15.57 -16.06 12.04
N SER A 415 -15.86 -15.71 13.28
CA SER A 415 -15.26 -14.57 13.98
C SER A 415 -13.76 -14.72 14.23
N ARG A 416 -13.21 -15.93 14.07
CA ARG A 416 -11.79 -16.23 14.31
C ARG A 416 -10.91 -15.93 13.10
N LEU A 417 -11.51 -15.65 11.94
CA LEU A 417 -10.80 -15.48 10.68
C LEU A 417 -10.74 -14.00 10.27
N VAL A 418 -9.68 -13.66 9.56
CA VAL A 418 -9.48 -12.36 8.91
C VAL A 418 -9.30 -12.62 7.42
N PHE A 419 -9.97 -11.82 6.60
CA PHE A 419 -9.83 -11.88 5.16
C PHE A 419 -9.07 -10.68 4.63
N HIS A 420 -8.25 -10.86 3.60
CA HIS A 420 -7.48 -9.78 2.98
C HIS A 420 -8.05 -9.45 1.60
N ASN A 421 -8.05 -8.17 1.25
CA ASN A 421 -8.29 -7.63 -0.09
C ASN A 421 -9.58 -8.15 -0.76
N LEU A 422 -10.67 -8.27 0.02
CA LEU A 422 -11.95 -8.71 -0.54
C LEU A 422 -12.44 -7.74 -1.63
N ALA A 423 -12.63 -8.28 -2.83
CA ALA A 423 -13.19 -7.57 -3.95
C ALA A 423 -14.71 -7.38 -3.79
N GLY A 424 -15.26 -6.39 -4.50
CA GLY A 424 -16.70 -6.22 -4.63
C GLY A 424 -17.36 -7.35 -5.42
N ASP A 425 -16.65 -7.91 -6.42
CA ASP A 425 -17.08 -9.13 -7.11
C ASP A 425 -16.70 -10.37 -6.28
N GLU A 426 -17.72 -11.09 -5.80
CA GLU A 426 -17.57 -12.32 -5.03
C GLU A 426 -16.81 -13.42 -5.79
N ASN A 427 -16.79 -13.41 -7.13
CA ASN A 427 -16.06 -14.38 -7.94
C ASN A 427 -14.53 -14.28 -7.80
N LEU A 428 -14.05 -13.11 -7.39
CA LEU A 428 -12.63 -12.89 -7.12
C LEU A 428 -12.24 -13.42 -5.73
N ASN A 429 -13.19 -13.51 -4.80
CA ASN A 429 -12.99 -13.92 -3.41
C ASN A 429 -13.09 -15.45 -3.21
N LEU A 430 -12.49 -16.24 -4.10
CA LEU A 430 -12.52 -17.70 -4.04
C LEU A 430 -11.57 -18.24 -2.97
N VAL A 431 -12.06 -19.10 -2.08
CA VAL A 431 -11.27 -19.74 -1.02
C VAL A 431 -10.93 -21.16 -1.45
N ARG A 432 -9.63 -21.45 -1.61
CA ARG A 432 -9.16 -22.81 -1.90
C ARG A 432 -9.12 -23.62 -0.61
N GLN A 433 -9.70 -24.82 -0.64
CA GLN A 433 -9.78 -25.75 0.50
C GLN A 433 -8.60 -26.74 0.51
N GLU A 434 -7.37 -26.24 0.49
CA GLU A 434 -6.16 -27.08 0.44
C GLU A 434 -5.14 -26.71 1.53
N GLY A 435 -4.38 -27.72 2.00
CA GLY A 435 -3.27 -27.52 2.94
C GLY A 435 -3.67 -26.79 4.22
N ALA A 436 -3.04 -25.64 4.47
CA ALA A 436 -3.27 -24.77 5.62
C ALA A 436 -4.53 -23.88 5.50
N SER A 437 -5.24 -23.88 4.36
CA SER A 437 -6.41 -23.05 4.08
C SER A 437 -7.74 -23.71 4.47
N ARG A 438 -7.70 -24.75 5.31
CA ARG A 438 -8.92 -25.41 5.80
C ARG A 438 -9.60 -24.52 6.83
N HIS A 439 -10.89 -24.28 6.63
CA HIS A 439 -11.75 -23.58 7.58
C HIS A 439 -12.89 -24.49 8.03
N TRP A 440 -13.45 -24.19 9.19
CA TRP A 440 -14.64 -24.85 9.67
C TRP A 440 -15.79 -24.62 8.68
N THR A 441 -16.44 -25.70 8.27
CA THR A 441 -17.59 -25.69 7.37
C THR A 441 -18.74 -26.43 8.06
N PRO A 442 -19.97 -25.88 8.08
CA PRO A 442 -21.09 -26.59 8.66
C PRO A 442 -21.38 -27.87 7.88
N GLU A 443 -21.61 -28.95 8.58
CA GLU A 443 -22.12 -30.19 7.99
C GLU A 443 -23.65 -30.18 8.03
N VAL A 444 -24.30 -30.46 6.91
CA VAL A 444 -25.75 -30.64 6.81
C VAL A 444 -26.03 -32.05 6.29
N THR A 445 -26.68 -32.86 7.11
CA THR A 445 -27.09 -34.22 6.78
C THR A 445 -28.47 -34.20 6.14
N PHE A 446 -28.66 -35.02 5.11
CA PHE A 446 -29.95 -35.24 4.45
C PHE A 446 -30.63 -36.46 5.10
N GLU A 447 -31.44 -36.24 6.16
CA GLU A 447 -31.88 -37.31 7.06
C GLU A 447 -32.74 -38.39 6.39
N ASN A 448 -33.60 -37.99 5.44
CA ASN A 448 -34.39 -38.92 4.63
C ASN A 448 -33.80 -39.18 3.24
N GLY A 449 -32.54 -38.78 3.01
CA GLY A 449 -31.78 -39.10 1.81
C GLY A 449 -31.11 -40.46 1.93
N GLN A 450 -31.10 -41.23 0.85
CA GLN A 450 -30.39 -42.51 0.84
C GLN A 450 -28.86 -42.31 0.84
N GLY A 451 -28.14 -43.27 1.42
CA GLY A 451 -26.67 -43.35 1.34
C GLY A 451 -25.86 -42.47 2.30
N ASN A 452 -26.41 -42.06 3.45
CA ASN A 452 -25.73 -41.15 4.40
C ASN A 452 -25.27 -39.83 3.72
N SER A 453 -26.09 -39.33 2.81
CA SER A 453 -25.77 -38.12 2.05
C SER A 453 -25.69 -36.91 2.98
N HIS A 454 -24.58 -36.18 2.92
CA HIS A 454 -24.31 -34.97 3.70
C HIS A 454 -23.56 -33.96 2.84
N THR A 455 -23.46 -32.73 3.33
CA THR A 455 -22.69 -31.71 2.64
C THR A 455 -21.21 -31.97 2.72
N VAL A 456 -20.54 -31.95 1.56
CA VAL A 456 -19.11 -32.16 1.43
C VAL A 456 -18.47 -30.98 0.72
N VAL A 457 -17.26 -30.63 1.14
CA VAL A 457 -16.42 -29.67 0.43
C VAL A 457 -15.36 -30.44 -0.35
N ASP A 458 -15.61 -30.62 -1.64
CA ASP A 458 -14.63 -31.17 -2.59
C ASP A 458 -14.48 -30.23 -3.81
N GLU A 459 -13.83 -30.69 -4.88
CA GLU A 459 -13.55 -29.94 -6.10
C GLU A 459 -14.80 -29.37 -6.81
N GLU A 460 -15.98 -29.99 -6.64
CA GLU A 460 -17.24 -29.49 -7.20
C GLU A 460 -17.91 -28.42 -6.31
N ALA A 461 -17.45 -28.25 -5.07
CA ALA A 461 -17.94 -27.22 -4.18
C ALA A 461 -17.20 -25.91 -4.42
N ARG A 462 -17.97 -24.83 -4.61
CA ARG A 462 -17.41 -23.48 -4.74
C ARG A 462 -17.58 -22.72 -3.44
N VAL A 463 -16.47 -22.31 -2.82
CA VAL A 463 -16.47 -21.55 -1.58
C VAL A 463 -15.92 -20.14 -1.83
N THR A 464 -16.73 -19.13 -1.53
CA THR A 464 -16.38 -17.71 -1.68
C THR A 464 -16.62 -16.94 -0.38
N VAL A 465 -16.02 -15.76 -0.25
CA VAL A 465 -16.31 -14.81 0.83
C VAL A 465 -17.01 -13.58 0.29
N ARG A 466 -18.10 -13.18 0.94
CA ARG A 466 -18.79 -11.93 0.62
C ARG A 466 -18.25 -10.79 1.43
N ARG A 467 -17.87 -9.73 0.72
CA ARG A 467 -17.61 -8.43 1.30
C ARG A 467 -18.92 -7.77 1.71
N GLU A 468 -19.15 -7.70 3.01
CA GLU A 468 -20.33 -7.08 3.63
C GLU A 468 -19.93 -5.89 4.51
N SER A 469 -18.63 -5.70 4.80
CA SER A 469 -18.10 -4.56 5.53
C SER A 469 -17.08 -3.74 4.73
N LYS A 470 -16.75 -2.55 5.26
CA LYS A 470 -15.53 -1.84 4.86
C LYS A 470 -14.31 -2.56 5.40
N GLY A 471 -13.22 -2.52 4.63
CA GLY A 471 -11.92 -3.03 5.05
C GLY A 471 -11.18 -2.00 5.88
N VAL A 472 -10.29 -2.45 6.75
CA VAL A 472 -9.38 -1.63 7.54
C VAL A 472 -7.97 -1.89 7.04
N LEU A 473 -7.17 -0.85 6.85
CA LEU A 473 -5.79 -1.01 6.43
C LEU A 473 -5.00 -1.81 7.47
N SER A 474 -4.16 -2.74 7.02
CA SER A 474 -3.26 -3.51 7.87
C SER A 474 -2.37 -2.60 8.73
N ARG A 475 -1.74 -3.18 9.75
CA ARG A 475 -0.82 -2.44 10.64
C ARG A 475 0.51 -2.08 9.96
N SER A 476 1.18 -1.02 10.39
CA SER A 476 2.45 -0.58 9.79
C SER A 476 3.60 -1.56 10.05
N SER A 477 3.46 -2.45 11.04
CA SER A 477 4.30 -3.64 11.22
C SER A 477 4.28 -4.62 10.03
N HIS A 478 3.29 -4.53 9.13
CA HIS A 478 3.21 -5.31 7.90
C HIS A 478 3.64 -4.46 6.70
N ALA A 479 4.56 -5.00 5.90
CA ALA A 479 5.10 -4.31 4.73
C ALA A 479 4.12 -4.16 3.56
N TYR A 480 3.00 -4.91 3.55
CA TYR A 480 1.97 -4.85 2.51
C TYR A 480 0.75 -4.08 3.00
N GLU A 481 0.25 -3.15 2.17
CA GLU A 481 -0.99 -2.40 2.45
C GLU A 481 -2.25 -3.24 2.17
N ASP A 482 -2.38 -4.38 2.85
CA ASP A 482 -3.57 -5.22 2.71
C ASP A 482 -4.78 -4.58 3.42
N LEU A 483 -5.95 -4.65 2.79
CA LEU A 483 -7.22 -4.33 3.44
C LEU A 483 -7.74 -5.55 4.18
N GLU A 484 -7.85 -5.45 5.50
CA GLU A 484 -8.34 -6.50 6.39
C GLU A 484 -9.86 -6.41 6.61
N TYR A 485 -10.52 -7.55 6.55
CA TYR A 485 -11.95 -7.72 6.72
C TYR A 485 -12.23 -8.77 7.79
N SER A 486 -12.98 -8.39 8.83
CA SER A 486 -13.32 -9.32 9.92
C SER A 486 -14.28 -10.41 9.46
N GLY A 487 -13.98 -11.67 9.78
CA GLY A 487 -14.86 -12.80 9.52
C GLY A 487 -16.15 -12.83 10.35
N LEU A 488 -16.28 -11.94 11.35
CA LEU A 488 -17.54 -11.70 12.06
C LEU A 488 -18.54 -10.90 11.21
N LYS A 489 -18.05 -10.03 10.32
CA LYS A 489 -18.88 -9.13 9.51
C LYS A 489 -19.03 -9.60 8.06
N ASN A 490 -18.18 -10.52 7.61
CA ASN A 490 -18.12 -10.98 6.22
C ASN A 490 -18.36 -12.49 6.20
N SER A 491 -19.30 -12.95 5.36
CA SER A 491 -19.78 -14.33 5.38
C SER A 491 -19.11 -15.19 4.30
N PHE A 492 -18.86 -16.46 4.63
CA PHE A 492 -18.65 -17.49 3.62
C PHE A 492 -19.93 -17.74 2.84
N ARG A 493 -19.75 -18.20 1.60
CA ARG A 493 -20.77 -18.78 0.75
C ARG A 493 -20.22 -20.04 0.11
N MET A 494 -20.82 -21.17 0.44
CA MET A 494 -20.56 -22.44 -0.23
C MET A 494 -21.72 -22.73 -1.16
N THR A 495 -21.41 -23.09 -2.41
CA THR A 495 -22.38 -23.51 -3.41
C THR A 495 -21.96 -24.87 -3.97
N ARG A 496 -22.88 -25.83 -3.99
CA ARG A 496 -22.65 -27.15 -4.57
C ARG A 496 -23.94 -27.73 -5.16
N LYS A 497 -23.81 -28.46 -6.27
CA LYS A 497 -24.90 -29.24 -6.87
C LYS A 497 -24.95 -30.65 -6.28
N TYR A 498 -26.16 -31.16 -6.11
CA TYR A 498 -26.45 -32.48 -5.56
C TYR A 498 -27.48 -33.19 -6.43
N ASN A 499 -27.37 -34.51 -6.49
CA ASN A 499 -28.37 -35.40 -7.05
C ASN A 499 -28.63 -36.51 -6.02
N VAL A 500 -29.75 -36.41 -5.29
CA VAL A 500 -30.02 -37.25 -4.11
C VAL A 500 -31.41 -37.86 -4.23
N THR A 501 -31.50 -39.15 -3.89
CA THR A 501 -32.75 -39.88 -3.73
C THR A 501 -33.25 -39.78 -2.30
N PHE A 502 -34.48 -39.31 -2.13
CA PHE A 502 -35.15 -39.13 -0.85
C PHE A 502 -36.32 -40.09 -0.70
N ASN A 503 -36.49 -40.61 0.51
CA ASN A 503 -37.65 -41.42 0.86
C ASN A 503 -38.90 -40.53 0.95
N CYS A 504 -40.00 -41.00 0.35
CA CYS A 504 -41.30 -40.35 0.37
C CYS A 504 -42.44 -41.39 0.37
N ASP A 505 -43.19 -41.42 1.47
CA ASP A 505 -44.33 -42.33 1.62
C ASP A 505 -45.52 -41.83 0.79
N LEU A 506 -45.87 -42.56 -0.28
CA LEU A 506 -46.98 -42.22 -1.17
C LEU A 506 -48.25 -43.01 -0.79
N ASP A 507 -49.36 -42.30 -0.60
CA ASP A 507 -50.69 -42.92 -0.40
C ASP A 507 -51.42 -43.13 -1.74
N LEU A 508 -51.44 -44.38 -2.21
CA LEU A 508 -51.96 -44.77 -3.51
C LEU A 508 -53.45 -45.18 -3.49
N MET A 509 -54.18 -44.96 -2.39
CA MET A 509 -55.59 -45.39 -2.28
C MET A 509 -56.53 -44.78 -3.33
N MET A 510 -56.19 -43.60 -3.86
CA MET A 510 -57.01 -42.82 -4.80
C MET A 510 -56.44 -42.76 -6.22
N TYR A 511 -55.49 -43.62 -6.57
CA TYR A 511 -54.81 -43.57 -7.86
C TYR A 511 -55.80 -43.61 -9.05
N PRO A 512 -55.67 -42.73 -10.08
CA PRO A 512 -54.61 -41.73 -10.32
C PRO A 512 -54.97 -40.29 -9.86
N PHE A 513 -55.97 -40.13 -8.99
CA PHE A 513 -56.47 -38.82 -8.51
C PHE A 513 -55.93 -38.45 -7.12
N ASP A 514 -54.87 -39.12 -6.70
CA ASP A 514 -54.15 -38.90 -5.45
C ASP A 514 -53.29 -37.62 -5.48
N LYS A 515 -52.95 -37.15 -4.29
CA LYS A 515 -52.04 -36.02 -4.07
C LYS A 515 -51.02 -36.45 -3.03
N HIS A 516 -49.74 -36.24 -3.35
CA HIS A 516 -48.65 -36.56 -2.45
C HIS A 516 -47.90 -35.31 -2.00
N THR A 517 -47.30 -35.39 -0.82
CA THR A 517 -46.42 -34.36 -0.28
C THR A 517 -45.14 -35.03 0.16
N CYS A 518 -44.05 -34.84 -0.59
CA CYS A 518 -42.73 -35.31 -0.21
C CYS A 518 -41.97 -34.20 0.51
N SER A 519 -41.30 -34.54 1.61
CA SER A 519 -40.47 -33.61 2.39
C SER A 519 -38.98 -33.89 2.19
N ILE A 520 -38.17 -32.86 2.33
CA ILE A 520 -36.71 -32.96 2.39
C ILE A 520 -36.30 -32.55 3.80
N ASN A 521 -35.76 -33.50 4.57
CA ASN A 521 -35.39 -33.27 5.97
C ASN A 521 -33.88 -32.98 6.03
N LEU A 522 -33.55 -31.75 6.41
CA LEU A 522 -32.17 -31.29 6.55
C LEU A 522 -31.85 -31.11 8.03
N LYS A 523 -30.70 -31.64 8.45
CA LYS A 523 -30.20 -31.47 9.81
C LYS A 523 -28.80 -30.88 9.80
N VAL A 524 -28.64 -29.76 10.49
CA VAL A 524 -27.32 -29.18 10.71
C VAL A 524 -26.61 -29.98 11.79
N GLY A 525 -25.49 -30.61 11.44
CA GLY A 525 -24.62 -31.34 12.33
C GLY A 525 -23.88 -30.41 13.28
N ARG A 526 -23.58 -30.91 14.48
CA ARG A 526 -22.55 -30.34 15.33
C ARG A 526 -21.22 -30.91 14.83
N GLY A 527 -20.65 -30.25 13.82
CA GLY A 527 -19.34 -30.63 13.26
C GLY A 527 -18.23 -30.69 14.29
#